data_AF-A0A060BT62-F1
#
_entry.id   AF-A0A060BT62-F1
#
_cell.length_a   1.000
_cell.length_b   1.000
_cell.length_c   1.000
_cell.angle_alpha   90.00
_cell.angle_beta   90.00
_cell.angle_gamma   90.00
#
_symmetry.space_group_name_H-M   'P 1'
#
loop_
_entity.id
_entity.type
_entity.pdbx_description
1 polymer ?
#
loop_
_entity_poly.entity_id
_entity_poly.type
_entity_poly.pdbx_seq_one_letter_code
_entity_poly.pdbx_strand_id
1 'polypeptide(L)'
;MEARRSRGADVSHDNEGDARHERFGFRPAGPLLYTLRIDQKWRVAKRRPGGFDSLEVEAGSPWNYALALGRGEALHFEKGKMPENPYDPATPPGRILAKAQRLPQWTLAWNGLAAFDPPVNPVKGEGPMEEIALVPAGSQTLRVMSFPWIGAPSRRRRA
;
A
#
# COMPACT_ATOMS: atom_id res chain seq x y z
N MET A 1 86.65 16.45 22.03
CA MET A 1 86.76 15.06 21.55
C MET A 1 85.72 14.26 22.31
N GLU A 2 84.87 13.39 21.78
CA GLU A 2 84.46 13.02 20.43
C GLU A 2 83.20 12.14 20.63
N ALA A 3 82.42 12.00 19.58
CA ALA A 3 81.09 11.40 19.51
C ALA A 3 80.98 9.92 19.94
N ARG A 4 79.77 9.52 20.34
CA ARG A 4 79.05 8.42 19.66
C ARG A 4 77.56 8.35 20.01
N ARG A 5 76.74 8.34 18.96
CA ARG A 5 75.32 7.95 18.93
C ARG A 5 75.18 6.43 19.13
N SER A 6 74.09 5.95 19.74
CA SER A 6 73.03 5.20 19.03
C SER A 6 72.06 4.42 19.93
N ARG A 7 70.79 4.41 19.49
CA ARG A 7 69.77 3.34 19.52
C ARG A 7 68.93 3.08 20.77
N GLY A 8 67.62 3.11 20.54
CA GLY A 8 66.56 2.60 21.40
C GLY A 8 65.22 3.22 21.04
N ALA A 9 64.63 2.83 19.90
CA ALA A 9 63.25 3.13 19.57
C ALA A 9 62.35 2.21 20.41
N ASP A 10 61.36 2.78 21.10
CA ASP A 10 60.26 2.02 21.69
C ASP A 10 58.96 2.48 21.04
N VAL A 11 58.30 1.52 20.42
CA VAL A 11 57.10 1.66 19.59
C VAL A 11 55.91 1.49 20.52
N SER A 12 55.35 2.60 20.97
CA SER A 12 54.06 2.59 21.65
C SER A 12 52.98 2.19 20.64
N HIS A 13 52.33 1.06 20.94
CA HIS A 13 51.32 0.44 20.10
C HIS A 13 50.11 1.37 19.88
N ASP A 14 49.91 1.75 18.61
CA ASP A 14 48.63 2.20 18.10
C ASP A 14 47.62 1.06 18.24
N ASN A 15 46.68 1.20 19.19
CA ASN A 15 45.46 0.40 19.21
C ASN A 15 44.25 1.31 18.97
N GLU A 16 44.29 2.00 17.83
CA GLU A 16 43.12 2.64 17.23
C GLU A 16 42.35 1.56 16.45
N GLY A 17 41.78 0.63 17.22
CA GLY A 17 40.96 -0.47 16.76
C GLY A 17 39.66 0.04 16.15
N ASP A 18 39.72 0.26 14.85
CA ASP A 18 38.74 -0.27 13.90
C ASP A 18 37.26 -0.16 14.29
N ALA A 19 36.71 1.03 14.12
CA ALA A 19 35.28 1.22 13.93
C ALA A 19 35.02 1.92 12.58
N ARG A 20 35.65 1.42 11.50
CA ARG A 20 35.31 1.78 10.13
C ARG A 20 34.49 0.67 9.47
N HIS A 21 33.31 0.39 10.03
CA HIS A 21 32.27 -0.30 9.25
C HIS A 21 31.52 0.75 8.42
N GLU A 22 32.07 1.00 7.24
CA GLU A 22 31.35 1.68 6.17
C GLU A 22 30.13 0.86 5.73
N ARG A 23 28.98 1.56 5.72
CA ARG A 23 27.99 1.66 4.64
C ARG A 23 27.41 0.36 4.05
N PHE A 24 26.08 0.25 4.08
CA PHE A 24 25.27 0.10 2.86
C PHE A 24 23.77 0.23 3.21
N GLY A 25 23.28 1.47 3.29
CA GLY A 25 21.86 1.75 3.47
C GLY A 25 21.11 1.67 2.15
N PHE A 26 21.04 0.50 1.51
CA PHE A 26 20.07 0.30 0.43
C PHE A 26 18.68 0.33 1.10
N ARG A 27 17.96 1.45 1.01
CA ARG A 27 16.52 1.50 1.27
C ARG A 27 15.77 1.48 -0.06
N PRO A 28 15.60 0.32 -0.70
CA PRO A 28 14.66 0.22 -1.79
C PRO A 28 13.27 0.40 -1.17
N ALA A 29 12.72 1.60 -1.27
CA ALA A 29 11.28 1.75 -1.16
C ALA A 29 10.69 1.19 -2.45
N GLY A 30 10.49 -0.14 -2.48
CA GLY A 30 9.78 -0.80 -3.55
C GLY A 30 8.38 -0.19 -3.69
N PRO A 31 7.75 -0.30 -4.87
CA PRO A 31 6.40 0.19 -5.08
C PRO A 31 5.45 -0.52 -4.10
N LEU A 32 4.92 0.23 -3.14
CA LEU A 32 3.93 -0.30 -2.20
C LEU A 32 2.55 -0.22 -2.84
N LEU A 33 1.89 -1.37 -2.98
CA LEU A 33 0.53 -1.43 -3.48
C LEU A 33 -0.46 -1.03 -2.39
N TYR A 34 -1.44 -0.21 -2.77
CA TYR A 34 -2.54 0.18 -1.90
C TYR A 34 -3.84 -0.38 -2.44
N THR A 35 -4.76 -0.69 -1.52
CA THR A 35 -6.08 -1.22 -1.81
C THR A 35 -7.13 -0.45 -1.01
N LEU A 36 -8.35 -0.38 -1.54
CA LEU A 36 -9.46 0.27 -0.83
C LEU A 36 -9.70 -0.37 0.53
N ARG A 37 -9.85 0.45 1.57
CA ARG A 37 -10.33 0.04 2.89
C ARG A 37 -11.75 -0.52 2.78
N ILE A 38 -11.89 -1.84 2.83
CA ILE A 38 -13.16 -2.54 2.80
C ILE A 38 -13.41 -3.14 4.19
N ASP A 39 -14.58 -2.87 4.76
CA ASP A 39 -14.98 -3.56 5.98
C ASP A 39 -15.25 -5.03 5.64
N GLN A 40 -14.71 -5.96 6.43
CA GLN A 40 -14.77 -7.39 6.10
C GLN A 40 -15.69 -8.13 7.05
N LYS A 41 -16.68 -8.83 6.49
CA LYS A 41 -17.57 -9.72 7.24
C LYS A 41 -17.04 -11.15 7.11
N TRP A 42 -16.55 -11.68 8.21
CA TRP A 42 -16.02 -13.04 8.28
C TRP A 42 -17.10 -14.00 8.74
N ARG A 43 -17.31 -15.09 7.99
CA ARG A 43 -18.23 -16.17 8.36
C ARG A 43 -17.56 -17.53 8.25
N VAL A 44 -17.98 -18.47 9.07
CA VAL A 44 -17.55 -19.87 8.95
C VAL A 44 -18.41 -20.54 7.88
N ALA A 45 -17.84 -20.83 6.72
CA ALA A 45 -18.55 -21.52 5.64
C ALA A 45 -18.68 -23.02 5.92
N LYS A 46 -17.62 -23.65 6.46
CA LYS A 46 -17.64 -25.08 6.81
C LYS A 46 -16.76 -25.38 8.01
N ARG A 47 -17.37 -25.94 9.06
CA ARG A 47 -16.62 -26.46 10.22
C ARG A 47 -15.97 -27.78 9.85
N ARG A 48 -14.69 -27.96 10.15
CA ARG A 48 -13.98 -29.24 9.95
C ARG A 48 -13.32 -29.74 11.23
N PRO A 49 -13.18 -31.06 11.40
CA PRO A 49 -12.47 -31.62 12.55
C PRO A 49 -11.04 -31.07 12.63
N GLY A 50 -10.55 -30.82 13.85
CA GLY A 50 -9.19 -30.36 14.10
C GLY A 50 -8.95 -28.85 13.95
N GLY A 51 -10.01 -28.03 13.88
CA GLY A 51 -9.88 -26.57 13.84
C GLY A 51 -9.56 -25.98 12.46
N PHE A 52 -9.59 -26.80 11.40
CA PHE A 52 -9.37 -26.37 10.00
C PHE A 52 -10.65 -25.86 9.35
N ASP A 53 -11.28 -24.89 9.99
CA ASP A 53 -12.54 -24.35 9.51
C ASP A 53 -12.33 -23.53 8.25
N SER A 54 -13.21 -23.75 7.27
CA SER A 54 -13.23 -22.94 6.06
C SER A 54 -13.96 -21.64 6.37
N LEU A 55 -13.23 -20.53 6.31
CA LEU A 55 -13.75 -19.18 6.47
C LEU A 55 -14.05 -18.57 5.12
N GLU A 56 -15.11 -17.77 5.07
CA GLU A 56 -15.48 -16.96 3.92
C GLU A 56 -15.54 -15.50 4.35
N VAL A 57 -15.08 -14.63 3.46
CA VAL A 57 -14.95 -13.20 3.71
C VAL A 57 -15.76 -12.45 2.67
N GLU A 58 -16.75 -11.70 3.12
CA GLU A 58 -17.61 -10.87 2.28
C GLU A 58 -17.35 -9.38 2.54
N ALA A 59 -17.56 -8.55 1.51
CA ALA A 59 -17.46 -7.11 1.63
C ALA A 59 -18.63 -6.56 2.45
N GLY A 60 -18.31 -5.96 3.60
CA GLY A 60 -19.25 -5.27 4.49
C GLY A 60 -19.51 -3.82 4.11
N SER A 61 -18.60 -3.20 3.35
CA SER A 61 -18.73 -1.84 2.80
C SER A 61 -18.77 -1.87 1.26
N PRO A 62 -19.25 -0.80 0.60
CA PRO A 62 -19.16 -0.70 -0.86
C PRO A 62 -17.69 -0.70 -1.29
N TRP A 63 -17.42 -1.33 -2.44
CA TRP A 63 -16.08 -1.43 -3.04
C TRP A 63 -16.01 -0.92 -4.48
N ASN A 64 -17.18 -0.71 -5.08
CA ASN A 64 -17.38 -0.36 -6.48
C ASN A 64 -17.24 1.15 -6.69
N TYR A 65 -16.02 1.66 -6.63
CA TYR A 65 -15.73 3.09 -6.78
C TYR A 65 -14.92 3.41 -8.04
N ALA A 66 -15.15 4.60 -8.59
CA ALA A 66 -14.30 5.24 -9.60
C ALA A 66 -13.57 6.44 -8.99
N LEU A 67 -12.27 6.55 -9.26
CA LEU A 67 -11.45 7.63 -8.71
C LEU A 67 -11.67 8.95 -9.47
N ALA A 68 -11.84 10.04 -8.73
CA ALA A 68 -11.92 11.38 -9.28
C ALA A 68 -10.52 11.97 -9.45
N LEU A 69 -9.82 11.56 -10.50
CA LEU A 69 -8.48 12.07 -10.84
C LEU A 69 -8.60 13.41 -11.58
N GLY A 70 -8.86 14.49 -10.84
CA GLY A 70 -8.88 15.85 -11.37
C GLY A 70 -7.48 16.43 -11.65
N ARG A 71 -7.42 17.63 -12.23
CA ARG A 71 -6.17 18.41 -12.31
C ARG A 71 -5.88 19.04 -10.93
N GLY A 72 -5.19 18.33 -10.05
CA GLY A 72 -4.83 18.76 -8.68
C GLY A 72 -4.38 17.61 -7.79
N GLU A 73 -4.30 17.83 -6.47
CA GLU A 73 -4.05 16.79 -5.45
C GLU A 73 -5.28 15.86 -5.30
N ALA A 74 -5.50 15.00 -6.30
CA ALA A 74 -6.56 14.01 -6.26
C ALA A 74 -6.29 12.89 -5.24
N LEU A 75 -5.03 12.72 -4.85
CA LEU A 75 -4.54 11.73 -3.89
C LEU A 75 -3.74 12.46 -2.81
N HIS A 76 -4.15 12.31 -1.55
CA HIS A 76 -3.44 12.82 -0.40
C HIS A 76 -2.79 11.66 0.35
N PHE A 77 -1.47 11.69 0.53
CA PHE A 77 -0.76 10.63 1.25
C PHE A 77 -0.48 11.04 2.69
N GLU A 78 -1.04 10.28 3.63
CA GLU A 78 -0.80 10.46 5.05
C GLU A 78 0.14 9.38 5.57
N LYS A 79 1.27 9.82 6.14
CA LYS A 79 2.19 8.95 6.86
C LYS A 79 1.79 8.88 8.34
N GLY A 80 1.55 7.67 8.81
CA GLY A 80 1.30 7.39 10.22
C GLY A 80 2.58 7.05 10.98
N LYS A 81 2.45 6.95 12.31
CA LYS A 81 3.46 6.31 13.15
C LYS A 81 3.47 4.81 12.85
N MET A 82 4.65 4.18 12.86
CA MET A 82 4.74 2.73 12.70
C MET A 82 4.04 2.05 13.90
N PRO A 83 2.97 1.27 13.66
CA PRO A 83 2.31 0.48 14.71
C PRO A 83 3.15 -0.77 15.05
N GLU A 84 2.79 -1.47 16.12
CA GLU A 84 3.36 -2.79 16.43
C GLU A 84 3.03 -3.81 15.33
N ASN A 85 1.79 -3.80 14.83
CA ASN A 85 1.35 -4.62 13.70
C ASN A 85 1.09 -3.75 12.45
N PRO A 86 2.01 -3.71 11.47
CA PRO A 86 1.85 -2.91 10.25
C PRO A 86 0.79 -3.47 9.28
N TYR A 87 0.31 -4.70 9.52
CA TYR A 87 -0.71 -5.36 8.71
C TYR A 87 -2.13 -5.13 9.25
N ASP A 88 -2.29 -4.37 10.33
CA ASP A 88 -3.61 -4.02 10.83
C ASP A 88 -4.27 -2.94 9.94
N PRO A 89 -5.43 -3.21 9.32
CA PRO A 89 -6.15 -2.24 8.51
C PRO A 89 -6.71 -1.05 9.33
N ALA A 90 -6.81 -1.16 10.66
CA ALA A 90 -7.27 -0.09 11.54
C ALA A 90 -6.16 0.94 11.80
N THR A 91 -4.91 0.50 11.89
CA THR A 91 -3.74 1.36 12.18
C THR A 91 -2.64 1.20 11.14
N PRO A 92 -2.89 1.48 9.85
CA PRO A 92 -1.85 1.31 8.83
C PRO A 92 -0.75 2.38 8.99
N PRO A 93 0.53 2.03 8.72
CA PRO A 93 1.64 2.98 8.79
C PRO A 93 1.58 4.10 7.73
N GLY A 94 0.75 3.93 6.70
CA GLY A 94 0.45 4.97 5.72
C GLY A 94 -0.88 4.72 5.04
N ARG A 95 -1.59 5.78 4.66
CA ARG A 95 -2.88 5.71 3.96
C ARG A 95 -2.95 6.77 2.87
N ILE A 96 -3.64 6.47 1.78
CA ILE A 96 -3.93 7.43 0.72
C ILE A 96 -5.40 7.79 0.80
N LEU A 97 -5.72 9.06 0.99
CA LEU A 97 -7.08 9.58 0.86
C LEU A 97 -7.31 10.01 -0.59
N ALA A 98 -8.42 9.55 -1.16
CA ALA A 98 -8.79 9.85 -2.53
C ALA A 98 -10.27 10.18 -2.61
N LYS A 99 -10.64 11.11 -3.50
CA LYS A 99 -12.04 11.35 -3.82
C LYS A 99 -12.52 10.37 -4.87
N ALA A 100 -13.67 9.75 -4.65
CA ALA A 100 -14.24 8.77 -5.56
C ALA A 100 -15.77 8.89 -5.63
N GLN A 101 -16.35 8.38 -6.70
CA GLN A 101 -17.80 8.20 -6.80
C GLN A 101 -18.13 6.73 -6.98
N ARG A 102 -19.32 6.33 -6.55
CA ARG A 102 -19.77 4.96 -6.67
C ARG A 102 -20.10 4.62 -8.13
N LEU A 103 -19.96 3.34 -8.47
CA LEU A 103 -20.32 2.77 -9.76
C LEU A 103 -21.30 1.61 -9.55
N PRO A 104 -22.61 1.88 -9.44
CA PRO A 104 -23.63 0.85 -9.24
C PRO A 104 -23.62 -0.24 -10.32
N GLN A 105 -23.21 0.10 -11.54
CA GLN A 105 -23.09 -0.83 -12.66
C GLN A 105 -21.92 -1.81 -12.52
N TRP A 106 -20.93 -1.53 -11.68
CA TRP A 106 -19.81 -2.44 -11.42
C TRP A 106 -20.17 -3.35 -10.24
N THR A 107 -20.51 -4.60 -10.57
CA THR A 107 -21.05 -5.58 -9.64
C THR A 107 -20.21 -6.86 -9.59
N LEU A 108 -20.60 -7.77 -8.70
CA LEU A 108 -20.06 -9.12 -8.67
C LEU A 108 -20.48 -9.89 -9.92
N ALA A 109 -19.59 -10.78 -10.38
CA ALA A 109 -19.86 -11.76 -11.40
C ALA A 109 -21.03 -12.67 -10.98
N TRP A 110 -21.55 -13.42 -11.95
CA TRP A 110 -22.69 -14.33 -11.76
C TRP A 110 -22.49 -15.36 -10.63
N ASN A 111 -21.23 -15.65 -10.26
CA ASN A 111 -20.90 -16.58 -9.17
C ASN A 111 -20.91 -15.93 -7.77
N GLY A 112 -21.02 -14.61 -7.68
CA GLY A 112 -20.99 -13.87 -6.41
C GLY A 112 -19.64 -13.88 -5.67
N LEU A 113 -18.58 -14.44 -6.28
CA LEU A 113 -17.27 -14.60 -5.63
C LEU A 113 -16.23 -13.58 -6.10
N ALA A 114 -16.30 -13.18 -7.37
CA ALA A 114 -15.39 -12.22 -7.97
C ALA A 114 -16.18 -11.02 -8.52
N ALA A 115 -15.55 -9.84 -8.57
CA ALA A 115 -16.07 -8.71 -9.32
C ALA A 115 -16.01 -8.96 -10.83
N PHE A 116 -16.90 -8.34 -11.60
CA PHE A 116 -16.64 -8.18 -13.04
C PHE A 116 -15.38 -7.35 -13.28
N ASP A 117 -14.81 -7.45 -14.47
CA ASP A 117 -13.71 -6.57 -14.88
C ASP A 117 -14.14 -5.10 -14.75
N PRO A 118 -13.21 -4.22 -14.33
CA PRO A 118 -13.52 -2.81 -14.21
C PRO A 118 -13.96 -2.25 -15.58
N PRO A 119 -14.98 -1.37 -15.61
CA PRO A 119 -15.44 -0.76 -16.85
C PRO A 119 -14.33 0.04 -17.54
N VAL A 120 -14.41 0.14 -18.87
CA VAL A 120 -13.42 0.87 -19.67
C VAL A 120 -13.46 2.36 -19.34
N ASN A 121 -12.28 2.92 -19.09
CA ASN A 121 -12.12 4.35 -18.80
C ASN A 121 -12.32 5.24 -20.04
N PRO A 122 -12.76 6.50 -19.87
CA PRO A 122 -13.24 7.12 -18.64
C PRO A 122 -14.71 6.79 -18.35
N VAL A 123 -15.06 6.70 -17.07
CA VAL A 123 -16.42 6.38 -16.63
C VAL A 123 -17.13 7.59 -16.06
N LYS A 124 -18.46 7.60 -16.13
CA LYS A 124 -19.29 8.54 -15.39
C LYS A 124 -19.64 7.90 -14.05
N GLY A 125 -19.17 8.49 -12.96
CA GLY A 125 -19.57 8.10 -11.61
C GLY A 125 -21.04 8.44 -11.34
N GLU A 126 -21.67 7.67 -10.46
CA GLU A 126 -23.04 7.92 -10.00
C GLU A 126 -23.04 8.12 -8.48
N GLY A 127 -23.82 9.09 -8.00
CA GLY A 127 -23.93 9.41 -6.58
C GLY A 127 -22.99 10.53 -6.10
N PRO A 128 -22.99 10.80 -4.78
CA PRO A 128 -22.18 11.86 -4.18
C PRO A 128 -20.68 11.55 -4.27
N MET A 129 -19.86 12.59 -4.16
CA MET A 129 -18.42 12.43 -4.02
C MET A 129 -18.10 11.96 -2.61
N GLU A 130 -17.42 10.83 -2.48
CA GLU A 130 -17.03 10.23 -1.21
C GLU A 130 -15.51 10.25 -1.08
N GLU A 131 -15.02 10.46 0.15
CA GLU A 131 -13.60 10.29 0.46
C GLU A 131 -13.35 8.84 0.87
N ILE A 132 -12.49 8.18 0.11
CA ILE A 132 -12.10 6.79 0.36
C ILE A 132 -10.65 6.73 0.83
N ALA A 133 -10.38 5.80 1.75
CA ALA A 133 -9.03 5.52 2.22
C ALA A 133 -8.48 4.27 1.53
N LEU A 134 -7.28 4.37 0.97
CA LEU A 134 -6.51 3.23 0.50
C LEU A 134 -5.44 2.88 1.54
N VAL A 135 -5.39 1.61 1.92
CA VAL A 135 -4.43 1.05 2.89
C VAL A 135 -3.46 0.12 2.17
N PRO A 136 -2.29 -0.20 2.75
CA PRO A 136 -1.37 -1.16 2.14
C PRO A 136 -2.10 -2.47 1.83
N ALA A 137 -1.87 -3.03 0.64
CA ALA A 137 -2.59 -4.23 0.17
C ALA A 137 -2.37 -5.44 1.10
N GLY A 138 -1.23 -5.48 1.81
CA GLY A 138 -0.93 -6.50 2.81
C GLY A 138 -1.81 -6.43 4.06
N SER A 139 -2.40 -5.28 4.35
CA SER A 139 -3.25 -5.08 5.54
C SER A 139 -4.70 -5.55 5.34
N GLN A 140 -5.03 -6.09 4.16
CA GLN A 140 -6.37 -6.60 3.87
C GLN A 140 -6.37 -7.93 3.13
N THR A 141 -7.39 -8.72 3.45
CA THR A 141 -7.76 -9.96 2.74
C THR A 141 -8.49 -9.69 1.42
N LEU A 142 -9.56 -8.88 1.44
CA LEU A 142 -10.25 -8.44 0.22
C LEU A 142 -9.51 -7.27 -0.41
N ARG A 143 -9.24 -7.34 -1.72
CA ARG A 143 -8.38 -6.37 -2.40
C ARG A 143 -9.00 -5.90 -3.71
N VAL A 144 -9.21 -4.59 -3.79
CA VAL A 144 -9.45 -3.88 -5.05
C VAL A 144 -8.26 -2.96 -5.28
N MET A 145 -7.52 -3.21 -6.35
CA MET A 145 -6.27 -2.50 -6.68
C MET A 145 -6.33 -1.75 -8.01
N SER A 146 -7.29 -2.10 -8.86
CA SER A 146 -7.54 -1.42 -10.12
C SER A 146 -8.86 -0.67 -10.01
N PHE A 147 -8.80 0.63 -10.19
CA PHE A 147 -9.97 1.50 -10.16
C PHE A 147 -10.13 2.19 -11.50
N PRO A 148 -11.34 2.22 -12.06
CA PRO A 148 -11.62 3.12 -13.16
C PRO A 148 -11.53 4.57 -12.68
N TRP A 149 -11.30 5.51 -13.59
CA TRP A 149 -11.27 6.94 -13.26
C TRP A 149 -12.41 7.70 -13.92
N ILE A 150 -12.88 8.71 -13.22
CA ILE A 150 -13.93 9.61 -13.68
C ILE A 150 -13.33 10.60 -14.68
N GLY A 151 -13.97 10.76 -15.83
CA GLY A 151 -13.53 11.73 -16.83
C GLY A 151 -14.57 11.95 -17.91
N ALA A 152 -14.47 13.08 -18.60
CA ALA A 152 -15.17 13.27 -19.86
C ALA A 152 -14.44 12.48 -20.96
N PRO A 153 -15.14 11.77 -21.87
CA PRO A 153 -14.49 11.19 -23.03
C PRO A 153 -13.78 12.30 -23.82
N SER A 154 -12.46 12.20 -23.93
CA SER A 154 -11.70 13.16 -24.74
C SER A 154 -12.15 13.00 -26.19
N ARG A 155 -12.76 14.04 -26.76
CA ARG A 155 -13.08 14.09 -28.18
C ARG A 155 -11.76 13.91 -28.94
N ARG A 156 -11.50 12.74 -29.51
CA ARG A 156 -10.33 12.53 -30.37
C ARG A 156 -10.40 13.61 -31.45
N ARG A 157 -9.46 14.56 -31.42
CA ARG A 157 -9.22 15.46 -32.56
C ARG A 157 -8.75 14.54 -33.67
N ARG A 158 -9.59 14.29 -34.67
CA ARG A 158 -9.10 13.76 -35.95
C ARG A 158 -8.12 14.80 -36.48
N ALA A 159 -6.89 14.36 -36.72
CA ALA A 159 -5.93 15.10 -37.52
C ALA A 159 -6.37 15.04 -38.99
#